data_AF-A0A959C4A8-F1
#
_entry.id   AF-A0A959C4A8-F1
#
_cell.length_a   1.000
_cell.length_b   1.000
_cell.length_c   1.000
_cell.angle_alpha   90.00
_cell.angle_beta   90.00
_cell.angle_gamma   90.00
#
_symmetry.space_group_name_H-M   'P 1'
#
loop_
_entity.id
_entity.type
_entity.pdbx_description
1 polymer ?
#
loop_
_entity_poly.entity_id
_entity_poly.type
_entity_poly.pdbx_seq_one_letter_code
_entity_poly.pdbx_strand_id
1 'polypeptide(L)' 'VNISGSGDVRVRVSETLDVTISGSGDVEYLGDPQVTSNITGSGKVKKI' A
#
# COMPACT_ATOMS: atom_id res chain seq x y z
N VAL A 1 -3.43 4.53 3.87
CA VAL A 1 -1.99 4.48 4.19
C VAL A 1 -1.26 5.46 3.28
N ASN A 2 -0.46 6.38 3.84
CA ASN A 2 0.31 7.34 3.05
C ASN A 2 1.80 7.09 3.25
N ILE A 3 2.55 6.90 2.16
CA ILE A 3 4.01 6.75 2.18
C ILE A 3 4.62 7.88 1.34
N SER A 4 5.49 8.68 1.95
CA SER A 4 6.33 9.67 1.27
C SER A 4 7.80 9.29 1.43
N GLY A 5 8.46 8.94 0.33
CA GLY A 5 9.87 8.50 0.32
C GLY A 5 10.03 6.99 0.11
N SER A 6 10.91 6.39 0.90
CA SER A 6 11.22 4.95 0.87
C SER A 6 10.79 4.33 2.19
N GLY A 7 9.98 3.28 2.16
CA GLY A 7 9.53 2.59 3.36
C GLY A 7 8.57 1.44 3.05
N ASP A 8 8.69 0.38 3.84
CA ASP A 8 7.87 -0.82 3.70
C ASP A 8 6.79 -0.86 4.79
N VAL A 9 5.54 -1.09 4.39
CA VAL A 9 4.40 -1.11 5.31
C VAL A 9 3.68 -2.44 5.20
N ARG A 10 3.42 -3.07 6.35
CA ARG A 10 2.61 -4.29 6.46
C ARG A 10 1.33 -3.99 7.22
N VAL A 11 0.17 -4.25 6.61
CA VAL A 11 -1.14 -4.00 7.24
C VAL A 11 -2.07 -5.18 7.07
N ARG A 12 -2.96 -5.40 8.05
CA ARG A 12 -4.07 -6.35 7.92
C ARG A 12 -5.36 -5.56 7.78
N VAL A 13 -6.13 -5.86 6.75
CA VAL A 13 -7.35 -5.11 6.42
C VAL A 13 -8.46 -6.08 6.06
N SER A 14 -9.65 -5.84 6.61
CA SER A 14 -10.82 -6.70 6.42
C SER A 14 -11.75 -6.23 5.30
N GLU A 15 -11.91 -4.91 5.10
CA GLU A 15 -12.97 -4.38 4.22
C GLU A 15 -12.43 -3.47 3.11
N THR A 16 -11.72 -2.39 3.44
CA THR A 16 -11.27 -1.38 2.47
C THR A 16 -9.85 -0.92 2.74
N LEU A 17 -9.01 -0.88 1.71
CA LEU A 17 -7.63 -0.46 1.77
C LEU A 17 -7.35 0.64 0.75
N ASP A 18 -7.20 1.88 1.23
CA ASP A 18 -6.72 3.01 0.42
C ASP A 18 -5.23 3.25 0.66
N VAL A 19 -4.45 3.18 -0.41
CA VAL A 19 -2.99 3.32 -0.38
C VAL A 19 -2.55 4.45 -1.30
N THR A 20 -1.79 5.38 -0.76
CA THR A 20 -1.14 6.45 -1.52
C THR A 20 0.36 6.37 -1.31
N ILE A 21 1.11 6.15 -2.38
CA ILE A 21 2.57 6.07 -2.36
C ILE A 21 3.12 7.18 -3.23
N SER A 22 3.98 8.02 -2.66
CA SER A 22 4.78 9.01 -3.37
C SER A 22 6.26 8.72 -3.12
N GLY A 23 6.89 8.02 -4.06
CA GLY A 23 8.29 7.57 -3.95
C GLY A 23 8.48 6.09 -4.34
N SER A 24 9.24 5.38 -3.52
CA SER A 24 9.72 4.00 -3.80
C SER A 24 9.38 3.01 -2.69
N GLY A 25 8.39 3.31 -1.85
CA GLY A 25 7.98 2.43 -0.76
C GLY A 25 6.99 1.34 -1.20
N ASP A 26 6.99 0.23 -0.48
CA ASP A 26 6.15 -0.93 -0.75
C ASP A 26 5.09 -1.15 0.35
N VAL A 27 3.88 -1.52 -0.04
CA VAL A 27 2.78 -1.86 0.88
C VAL A 27 2.39 -3.31 0.70
N GLU A 28 2.53 -4.07 1.76
CA GLU A 28 2.10 -5.44 1.85
C GLU A 28 0.84 -5.53 2.72
N TYR A 29 -0.21 -6.19 2.23
CA TYR A 29 -1.48 -6.30 2.97
C TYR A 29 -2.00 -7.73 3.08
N LEU A 30 -2.63 -8.03 4.21
CA LEU A 30 -3.32 -9.30 4.47
C LEU A 30 -4.83 -9.09 4.57
N GLY A 31 -5.58 -10.05 4.02
CA GLY A 31 -7.05 -10.05 3.98
C GLY A 31 -7.60 -9.92 2.56
N ASP A 32 -8.91 -9.73 2.43
CA ASP A 32 -9.54 -9.54 1.11
C ASP A 32 -10.33 -8.22 1.03
N PRO A 33 -9.67 -7.07 1.28
CA PRO A 33 -10.32 -5.78 1.17
C PRO A 33 -10.50 -5.35 -0.29
N GLN A 34 -11.40 -4.40 -0.52
CA GLN A 34 -11.39 -3.58 -1.74
C GLN A 34 -10.18 -2.64 -1.69
N VAL A 35 -9.28 -2.74 -2.69
CA VAL A 35 -8.02 -2.00 -2.72
C VAL A 35 -8.08 -0.86 -3.71
N THR A 36 -7.82 0.36 -3.23
CA THR A 36 -7.54 1.53 -4.07
C THR A 36 -6.09 1.92 -3.87
N SER A 37 -5.30 1.97 -4.95
CA SER A 37 -3.89 2.35 -4.88
C SER A 37 -3.57 3.50 -5.82
N ASN A 38 -3.03 4.59 -5.28
CA ASN A 38 -2.49 5.72 -6.03
C ASN A 38 -0.98 5.78 -5.84
N ILE A 39 -0.22 5.40 -6.86
CA ILE A 39 1.24 5.29 -6.79
C ILE A 39 1.86 6.31 -7.75
N THR A 40 2.65 7.22 -7.20
CA THR A 40 3.49 8.15 -7.96
C THR A 40 4.95 7.82 -7.68
N GLY A 41 5.62 7.14 -8.61
CA GLY A 41 7.01 6.69 -8.48
C GLY A 41 7.18 5.20 -8.81
N SER A 42 7.95 4.49 -7.99
CA SER A 42 8.34 3.08 -8.24
C SER A 42 7.88 2.09 -7.16
N GLY A 43 7.12 2.56 -6.18
CA GLY A 43 6.58 1.71 -5.12
C GLY A 43 5.54 0.70 -5.60
N LYS A 44 5.25 -0.31 -4.77
CA LYS A 44 4.31 -1.40 -5.10
C LYS A 44 3.32 -1.68 -3.98
N VAL A 45 2.17 -2.22 -4.34
CA VAL A 45 1.18 -2.74 -3.39
C VAL A 45 0.97 -4.22 -3.68
N LYS A 46 1.20 -5.09 -2.69
CA LYS A 46 1.16 -6.55 -2.84
C LYS A 46 0.34 -7.21 -1.71
N LYS A 47 -0.45 -8.21 -2.08
CA LYS A 47 -1.16 -9.07 -1.12
C LYS A 47 -0.22 -10.17 -0.60
N ILE A 48 -0.21 -10.40 0.71
CA ILE A 48 0.47 -11.54 1.36
C ILE A 48 -0.54 -12.60 1.79
#